data_AF-A0A7C7K0I8-F1
#
_entry.id   AF-A0A7C7K0I8-F1
#
_cell.length_a   1.000
_cell.length_b   1.000
_cell.length_c   1.000
_cell.angle_alpha   90.00
_cell.angle_beta   90.00
_cell.angle_gamma   90.00
#
_symmetry.space_group_name_H-M   'P 1'
#
loop_
_entity.id
_entity.type
_entity.pdbx_description
1 polymer ?
#
loop_
_entity_poly.entity_id
_entity_poly.type
_entity_poly.pdbx_seq_one_letter_code
_entity_poly.pdbx_strand_id
1 'polypeptide(L)'
;TRPFDHAFTYRIKNNQKVKIGSVVSVPFGKKKDQLGMVYELINQPDKRETFAIKEIGYIFDKIVLNKNIIQFIKWVSDYTLAPIGLVVKLFVINDKIISHNYVTEDDNLFNPNPVKLNKDQTKAADTINKFISQSTAPIVLEGVTGSGKTEVYFDAIEQAIKKKQQALIMLPEISLTPQLEERFHQRFGFLPDVWHSKISDKKRKNIWHHCYHGKPVIIIGARSSLFLPFQNLGLIVVDEEHDASYKQEDNLRYQARDLAVVRAGIEKFSIILSSATPSLETQNNINKKKYTHVFLPSQFSGLALPKIELVDLQKTKLEKDKWISSKIYSELKNCIDKKEQALLFLNRRGYSPLSLCIECGYRHQCEQCTSWLVMHH
;
A
#
# COMPACT_ATOMS: atom_id res chain seq x y z
N THR A 1 15.35 19.20 -3.17
CA THR A 1 14.64 20.45 -3.54
C THR A 1 14.20 21.11 -2.27
N ARG A 2 14.42 22.42 -2.08
CA ARG A 2 13.85 23.11 -0.91
C ARG A 2 12.32 22.96 -0.96
N PRO A 3 11.69 22.48 0.11
CA PRO A 3 10.25 22.31 0.15
C PRO A 3 9.59 23.70 0.19
N PHE A 4 8.83 24.05 -0.85
CA PHE A 4 8.00 25.25 -0.85
C PHE A 4 6.56 24.80 -0.74
N ASP A 5 5.85 25.33 0.26
CA ASP A 5 4.47 24.96 0.56
C ASP A 5 3.44 25.85 -0.18
N HIS A 6 3.82 26.33 -1.36
CA HIS A 6 2.96 27.13 -2.22
C HIS A 6 3.24 26.84 -3.70
N ALA A 7 2.25 27.12 -4.54
CA ALA A 7 2.41 27.10 -5.99
C ALA A 7 3.20 28.32 -6.47
N PHE A 8 3.90 28.19 -7.60
CA PHE A 8 4.61 29.28 -8.24
C PHE A 8 3.85 29.74 -9.49
N THR A 9 3.79 31.06 -9.70
CA THR A 9 3.08 31.67 -10.83
C THR A 9 3.97 31.73 -12.06
N TYR A 10 3.43 31.24 -13.19
CA TYR A 10 4.08 31.26 -14.50
C TYR A 10 3.13 31.79 -15.57
N ARG A 11 3.68 32.47 -16.57
CA ARG A 11 2.92 32.98 -17.72
C ARG A 11 2.74 31.88 -18.77
N ILE A 12 1.51 31.76 -19.26
CA ILE A 12 1.15 30.92 -20.41
C ILE A 12 1.47 31.71 -21.70
N LYS A 13 2.19 31.10 -22.64
CA LYS A 13 2.50 31.77 -23.93
C LYS A 13 1.25 31.85 -24.80
N ASN A 14 1.17 32.90 -25.63
CA ASN A 14 0.12 32.99 -26.66
C ASN A 14 0.13 31.71 -27.52
N ASN A 15 -1.05 31.11 -27.72
CA ASN A 15 -1.32 29.84 -28.43
C ASN A 15 -1.14 28.54 -27.63
N GLN A 16 -0.69 28.58 -26.37
CA GLN A 16 -0.65 27.37 -25.55
C GLN A 16 -2.02 27.04 -24.95
N LYS A 17 -2.51 25.80 -25.17
CA LYS A 17 -3.69 25.29 -24.48
C LYS A 17 -3.26 24.62 -23.18
N VAL A 18 -3.55 25.26 -22.06
CA VAL A 18 -3.28 24.75 -20.71
C VAL A 18 -4.58 24.56 -19.95
N LYS A 19 -4.69 23.46 -19.22
CA LYS A 19 -5.80 23.18 -18.31
C LYS A 19 -5.26 22.84 -16.91
N ILE A 20 -6.09 23.01 -15.89
CA ILE A 20 -5.81 22.48 -14.54
C ILE A 20 -5.51 20.97 -14.67
N GLY A 21 -4.44 20.52 -14.00
CA GLY A 21 -3.94 19.15 -14.08
C GLY A 21 -2.90 18.90 -15.18
N SER A 22 -2.68 19.85 -16.10
CA SER A 22 -1.66 19.69 -17.15
C SER A 22 -0.28 19.56 -16.54
N VAL A 23 0.52 18.60 -17.01
CA VAL A 23 1.92 18.48 -16.61
C VAL A 23 2.77 19.43 -17.44
N VAL A 24 3.67 20.17 -16.78
CA VAL A 24 4.51 21.21 -17.41
C VAL A 24 5.95 21.10 -16.95
N SER A 25 6.88 21.55 -17.80
CA SER A 25 8.27 21.84 -17.44
C SER A 25 8.45 23.34 -17.33
N VAL A 26 9.00 23.80 -16.21
CA VAL A 26 9.20 25.21 -15.90
C VAL A 26 10.62 25.51 -15.41
N PRO A 27 11.16 26.71 -15.72
CA PRO A 27 12.43 27.15 -15.14
C PRO A 27 12.26 27.46 -13.66
N PHE A 28 13.09 26.84 -12.81
CA PHE A 28 13.02 26.99 -11.37
C PHE A 28 14.41 27.12 -10.73
N GLY A 29 14.70 28.31 -10.19
CA GLY A 29 16.03 28.66 -9.67
C GLY A 29 17.12 28.49 -10.73
N LYS A 30 18.13 27.65 -10.46
CA LYS A 30 19.21 27.30 -11.40
C LYS A 30 18.82 26.21 -12.41
N LYS A 31 17.73 25.47 -12.17
CA LYS A 31 17.27 24.42 -13.09
C LYS A 31 16.39 25.02 -14.18
N LYS A 32 16.66 24.64 -15.43
CA LYS A 32 15.86 25.11 -16.58
C LYS A 32 14.58 24.30 -16.76
N ASP A 33 14.59 23.02 -16.37
CA ASP A 33 13.50 22.08 -16.64
C ASP A 33 13.07 21.35 -15.36
N GLN A 34 12.21 21.98 -14.57
CA GLN A 34 11.59 21.36 -13.41
C GLN A 34 10.15 20.97 -13.75
N LEU A 35 9.83 19.68 -13.58
CA LEU A 35 8.46 19.22 -13.73
C LEU A 35 7.56 19.77 -12.62
N GLY A 36 6.35 20.14 -13.03
CA GLY A 36 5.24 20.54 -12.18
C GLY A 36 3.89 20.17 -12.80
N MET A 37 2.82 20.49 -12.07
CA MET A 37 1.44 20.34 -12.50
C MET A 37 0.76 21.70 -12.36
N VAL A 38 -0.05 22.07 -13.34
CA VAL A 38 -0.88 23.27 -13.27
C VAL A 38 -1.98 23.06 -12.23
N TYR A 39 -1.87 23.75 -11.11
CA TYR A 39 -2.81 23.64 -9.99
C TYR A 39 -4.02 24.56 -10.15
N GLU A 40 -3.79 25.77 -10.66
CA GLU A 40 -4.82 26.81 -10.82
C GLU A 40 -4.51 27.65 -12.06
N LEU A 41 -5.54 28.26 -12.64
CA LEU A 41 -5.45 29.23 -13.73
C LEU A 41 -5.98 30.58 -13.24
N ILE A 42 -5.15 31.61 -13.31
CA ILE A 42 -5.48 32.98 -12.86
C ILE A 42 -5.32 33.96 -14.03
N ASN A 43 -6.18 34.98 -14.08
CA ASN A 43 -6.12 36.02 -15.12
C ASN A 43 -5.10 37.13 -14.80
N GLN A 44 -4.81 37.33 -13.52
CA GLN A 44 -3.85 38.32 -13.05
C GLN A 44 -3.05 37.72 -11.88
N PRO A 45 -1.73 37.98 -11.79
CA PRO A 45 -0.92 37.52 -10.67
C PRO A 45 -1.32 38.24 -9.37
N ASP A 46 -1.06 37.60 -8.23
CA ASP A 46 -1.25 38.25 -6.92
C ASP A 46 -0.30 39.45 -6.80
N LYS A 47 -0.85 40.62 -6.46
CA LYS A 47 -0.10 41.87 -6.31
C LYS A 47 1.02 41.79 -5.27
N ARG A 48 0.97 40.79 -4.38
CA ARG A 48 1.99 40.52 -3.36
C ARG A 48 3.19 39.73 -3.88
N GLU A 49 3.15 39.19 -5.10
CA GLU A 49 4.28 38.47 -5.67
C GLU A 49 5.42 39.43 -6.04
N THR A 50 6.57 39.27 -5.38
CA THR A 50 7.76 40.10 -5.60
C THR A 50 8.76 39.49 -6.58
N PHE A 51 8.44 38.32 -7.16
CA PHE A 51 9.32 37.59 -8.06
C PHE A 51 8.98 37.82 -9.54
N ALA A 52 9.99 37.74 -10.40
CA ALA A 52 9.79 37.83 -11.85
C ALA A 52 9.02 36.62 -12.37
N ILE A 53 7.84 36.85 -12.95
CA ILE A 53 7.01 35.83 -13.58
C ILE A 53 7.69 35.34 -14.87
N LYS A 54 8.14 34.08 -14.85
CA LYS A 54 8.71 33.42 -16.02
C LYS A 54 7.62 32.73 -16.84
N GLU A 55 7.95 32.36 -18.06
CA GLU A 55 7.05 31.60 -18.93
C GLU A 55 7.17 30.09 -18.68
N ILE A 56 6.10 29.37 -18.99
CA ILE A 56 6.13 27.90 -19.07
C ILE A 56 7.10 27.48 -20.19
N GLY A 57 8.01 26.56 -19.85
CA GLY A 57 9.01 26.04 -20.80
C GLY A 57 8.36 25.10 -21.81
N TYR A 58 7.79 23.99 -21.33
CA TYR A 58 7.15 22.96 -22.14
C TYR A 58 5.86 22.45 -21.48
N ILE A 59 4.87 22.07 -22.29
CA ILE A 59 3.59 21.49 -21.83
C ILE A 59 3.51 20.07 -22.37
N PHE A 60 3.31 19.10 -21.48
CA PHE A 60 3.05 17.72 -21.85
C PHE A 60 1.55 17.56 -22.13
N ASP A 61 1.13 18.06 -23.29
CA ASP A 61 -0.26 18.18 -23.75
C ASP A 61 -1.08 16.88 -23.70
N LYS A 62 -0.43 15.73 -23.82
CA LYS A 62 -1.07 14.41 -23.71
C LYS A 62 -1.38 13.97 -22.28
N ILE A 63 -0.77 14.62 -21.27
CA ILE A 63 -0.85 14.20 -19.87
C ILE A 63 -1.53 15.26 -19.01
N VAL A 64 -2.74 14.93 -18.56
CA VAL A 64 -3.57 15.78 -17.70
C VAL A 64 -4.08 14.93 -16.53
N LEU A 65 -3.67 15.29 -15.31
CA LEU A 65 -4.19 14.66 -14.10
C LEU A 65 -5.64 15.12 -13.88
N ASN A 66 -6.54 14.17 -13.67
CA ASN A 66 -7.96 14.48 -13.50
C ASN A 66 -8.25 15.16 -12.15
N LYS A 67 -9.45 15.72 -12.01
CA LYS A 67 -9.87 16.45 -10.81
C LYS A 67 -9.76 15.61 -9.52
N ASN A 68 -10.08 14.32 -9.58
CA ASN A 68 -10.05 13.44 -8.41
C ASN A 68 -8.61 13.18 -7.95
N ILE A 69 -7.67 12.98 -8.88
CA ILE A 69 -6.24 12.88 -8.57
C ILE A 69 -5.74 14.17 -7.94
N ILE A 70 -6.11 15.34 -8.48
CA ILE A 70 -5.73 16.64 -7.92
C ILE A 70 -6.29 16.81 -6.50
N GLN A 71 -7.55 16.43 -6.29
CA GLN A 71 -8.18 16.45 -4.97
C GLN A 71 -7.45 15.53 -3.99
N PHE A 72 -7.06 14.33 -4.42
CA PHE A 72 -6.29 13.40 -3.60
C PHE A 72 -4.88 13.93 -3.29
N ILE A 73 -4.18 14.52 -4.27
CA ILE A 73 -2.88 15.18 -4.06
C ILE A 73 -3.01 16.27 -2.98
N LYS A 74 -4.03 17.13 -3.09
CA LYS A 74 -4.28 18.18 -2.10
C LYS A 74 -4.57 17.58 -0.72
N TRP A 75 -5.43 16.57 -0.66
CA TRP A 75 -5.76 15.90 0.61
C TRP A 75 -4.51 15.31 1.28
N VAL A 76 -3.65 14.63 0.52
CA VAL A 76 -2.41 14.05 1.05
C VAL A 76 -1.47 15.15 1.55
N SER A 77 -1.33 16.24 0.80
CA SER A 77 -0.54 17.41 1.19
C SER A 77 -1.03 17.99 2.53
N ASP A 78 -2.33 18.28 2.62
CA ASP A 78 -2.95 18.85 3.83
C ASP A 78 -2.84 17.89 5.02
N TYR A 79 -3.11 16.60 4.82
CA TYR A 79 -3.10 15.59 5.89
C TYR A 79 -1.69 15.30 6.42
N THR A 80 -0.69 15.27 5.53
CA THR A 80 0.71 14.99 5.91
C THR A 80 1.52 16.24 6.23
N LEU A 81 0.91 17.43 6.10
CA LEU A 81 1.59 18.74 6.19
C LEU A 81 2.82 18.83 5.28
N ALA A 82 2.80 18.06 4.18
CA ALA A 82 3.89 18.01 3.25
C ALA A 82 3.62 18.98 2.10
N PRO A 83 4.67 19.64 1.58
CA PRO A 83 4.53 20.51 0.42
C PRO A 83 3.87 19.79 -0.75
N ILE A 84 2.85 20.41 -1.34
CA ILE A 84 2.07 19.84 -2.45
C ILE A 84 2.96 19.38 -3.62
N GLY A 85 4.05 20.11 -3.89
CA GLY A 85 5.02 19.77 -4.93
C GLY A 85 5.78 18.45 -4.69
N LEU A 86 5.91 17.99 -3.43
CA LEU A 86 6.46 16.66 -3.12
C LEU A 86 5.45 15.56 -3.42
N VAL A 87 4.16 15.80 -3.14
CA VAL A 87 3.08 14.85 -3.42
C VAL A 87 2.88 14.69 -4.93
N VAL A 88 2.89 15.80 -5.69
CA VAL A 88 2.79 15.78 -7.17
C VAL A 88 3.90 14.91 -7.79
N LYS A 89 5.11 14.92 -7.22
CA LYS A 89 6.25 14.11 -7.72
C LYS A 89 6.01 12.61 -7.60
N LEU A 90 5.13 12.17 -6.71
CA LEU A 90 4.76 10.75 -6.62
C LEU A 90 3.96 10.28 -7.85
N PHE A 91 3.20 11.17 -8.48
CA PHE A 91 2.40 10.88 -9.68
C PHE A 91 3.19 11.08 -10.97
N VAL A 92 3.92 12.19 -11.08
CA VAL A 92 4.57 12.60 -12.34
C VAL A 92 5.98 11.99 -12.48
N ILE A 93 6.59 11.53 -11.39
CA ILE A 93 7.88 10.81 -11.31
C ILE A 93 9.06 11.54 -11.96
N ASN A 94 9.18 11.51 -13.29
CA ASN A 94 10.23 12.20 -14.05
C ASN A 94 9.85 12.45 -15.52
N ASP A 95 10.62 13.31 -16.17
CA ASP A 95 10.45 13.74 -17.56
C ASP A 95 10.54 12.59 -18.56
N LYS A 96 11.46 11.65 -18.34
CA LYS A 96 11.67 10.47 -19.18
C LYS A 96 10.46 9.53 -19.21
N ILE A 97 9.64 9.51 -18.16
CA ILE A 97 8.38 8.74 -18.11
C ILE A 97 7.28 9.52 -18.81
N ILE A 98 7.11 10.80 -18.48
CA ILE A 98 6.06 11.65 -19.04
C ILE A 98 6.22 11.83 -20.57
N SER A 99 7.44 11.95 -21.06
CA SER A 99 7.74 12.09 -22.50
C SER A 99 7.80 10.77 -23.28
N HIS A 100 7.58 9.62 -22.64
CA HIS A 100 7.70 8.33 -23.30
C HIS A 100 6.65 8.17 -24.40
N ASN A 101 7.11 7.84 -25.61
CA ASN A 101 6.23 7.51 -26.72
C ASN A 101 5.63 6.12 -26.49
N TYR A 102 4.46 6.11 -25.87
CA TYR A 102 3.68 4.91 -25.68
C TYR A 102 3.11 4.42 -27.02
N VAL A 103 3.47 3.19 -27.39
CA VAL A 103 2.83 2.47 -28.49
C VAL A 103 1.90 1.45 -27.85
N THR A 104 0.66 1.45 -28.32
CA THR A 104 -0.36 0.50 -27.89
C THR A 104 0.02 -0.88 -28.43
N GLU A 105 0.57 -1.76 -27.58
CA GLU A 105 0.71 -3.19 -27.92
C GLU A 105 -0.66 -3.87 -27.77
N ASP A 106 -0.92 -4.87 -28.64
CA ASP A 106 -2.14 -5.68 -28.60
C ASP A 106 -2.30 -6.39 -27.26
N ASP A 107 -3.56 -6.45 -26.81
CA ASP A 107 -3.91 -6.77 -25.44
C ASP A 107 -3.52 -8.21 -25.04
N ASN A 108 -3.05 -8.37 -23.79
CA ASN A 108 -3.12 -9.68 -23.15
C ASN A 108 -4.59 -10.12 -23.14
N LEU A 109 -4.90 -11.20 -23.85
CA LEU A 109 -6.23 -11.81 -23.84
C LEU A 109 -6.53 -12.26 -22.41
N PHE A 110 -7.36 -11.49 -21.72
CA PHE A 110 -7.83 -11.85 -20.39
C PHE A 110 -8.69 -13.12 -20.49
N ASN A 111 -8.09 -14.25 -20.13
CA ASN A 111 -8.75 -15.56 -20.15
C ASN A 111 -8.49 -16.28 -18.82
N PRO A 112 -9.22 -15.90 -17.75
CA PRO A 112 -9.01 -16.48 -16.43
C PRO A 112 -9.37 -17.96 -16.43
N ASN A 113 -8.54 -18.77 -15.80
CA ASN A 113 -8.85 -20.17 -15.59
C ASN A 113 -9.90 -20.29 -14.46
N PRO A 114 -10.92 -21.14 -14.62
CA PRO A 114 -11.92 -21.34 -13.59
C PRO A 114 -11.29 -22.02 -12.37
N VAL A 115 -11.44 -21.39 -11.20
CA VAL A 115 -11.02 -21.95 -9.91
C VAL A 115 -12.24 -22.35 -9.12
N LYS A 116 -12.23 -23.58 -8.58
CA LYS A 116 -13.29 -24.08 -7.71
C LYS A 116 -13.06 -23.59 -6.28
N LEU A 117 -13.78 -22.55 -5.88
CA LEU A 117 -13.82 -22.07 -4.49
C LEU A 117 -14.55 -23.08 -3.59
N ASN A 118 -14.14 -23.17 -2.33
CA ASN A 118 -14.90 -23.90 -1.32
C ASN A 118 -16.14 -23.11 -0.86
N LYS A 119 -17.02 -23.71 -0.06
CA LYS A 119 -18.28 -23.08 0.37
C LYS A 119 -18.09 -21.73 1.06
N ASP A 120 -17.09 -21.61 1.95
CA ASP A 120 -16.83 -20.38 2.69
C ASP A 120 -16.24 -19.29 1.78
N GLN A 121 -15.33 -19.67 0.89
CA GLN A 121 -14.73 -18.79 -0.11
C GLN A 121 -15.77 -18.29 -1.11
N THR A 122 -16.66 -19.15 -1.61
CA THR A 122 -17.76 -18.76 -2.50
C THR A 122 -18.67 -17.76 -1.80
N LYS A 123 -19.08 -18.05 -0.55
CA LYS A 123 -19.91 -17.12 0.22
C LYS A 123 -19.23 -15.76 0.42
N ALA A 124 -17.93 -15.75 0.73
CA ALA A 124 -17.16 -14.52 0.90
C ALA A 124 -17.03 -13.74 -0.42
N ALA A 125 -16.70 -14.42 -1.52
CA ALA A 125 -16.60 -13.83 -2.85
C ALA A 125 -17.94 -13.22 -3.30
N ASP A 126 -19.04 -13.96 -3.17
CA ASP A 126 -20.40 -13.48 -3.49
C ASP A 126 -20.77 -12.24 -2.67
N THR A 127 -20.44 -12.26 -1.37
CA THR A 127 -20.68 -11.12 -0.47
C THR A 127 -19.88 -9.89 -0.91
N ILE A 128 -18.59 -10.07 -1.22
CA ILE A 128 -17.70 -9.00 -1.68
C ILE A 128 -18.20 -8.44 -3.00
N ASN A 129 -18.47 -9.28 -4.00
CA ASN A 129 -18.92 -8.86 -5.32
C ASN A 129 -20.26 -8.11 -5.26
N LYS A 130 -21.20 -8.60 -4.44
CA LYS A 130 -22.46 -7.90 -4.19
C LYS A 130 -22.20 -6.53 -3.59
N PHE A 131 -21.31 -6.44 -2.59
CA PHE A 131 -21.01 -5.16 -1.95
C PHE A 131 -20.33 -4.16 -2.90
N ILE A 132 -19.34 -4.61 -3.66
CA ILE A 132 -18.64 -3.81 -4.69
C ILE A 132 -19.62 -3.21 -5.71
N SER A 133 -20.70 -3.93 -6.03
CA SER A 133 -21.73 -3.42 -6.96
C SER A 133 -22.64 -2.35 -6.36
N GLN A 134 -22.68 -2.20 -5.03
CA GLN A 134 -23.64 -1.36 -4.32
C GLN A 134 -23.00 -0.21 -3.55
N SER A 135 -21.72 -0.32 -3.20
CA SER A 135 -21.05 0.58 -2.26
C SER A 135 -19.55 0.65 -2.53
N THR A 136 -18.98 1.82 -2.27
CA THR A 136 -17.53 2.05 -2.27
C THR A 136 -16.93 2.05 -0.85
N ALA A 137 -17.70 1.64 0.16
CA ALA A 137 -17.15 1.55 1.51
C ALA A 137 -16.04 0.48 1.57
N PRO A 138 -15.00 0.66 2.40
CA PRO A 138 -13.93 -0.32 2.49
C PRO A 138 -14.44 -1.67 3.01
N ILE A 139 -13.92 -2.73 2.41
CA ILE A 139 -14.18 -4.11 2.82
C ILE A 139 -12.94 -4.63 3.55
N VAL A 140 -13.13 -5.32 4.67
CA VAL A 140 -12.08 -6.09 5.34
C VAL A 140 -12.34 -7.56 5.11
N LEU A 141 -11.40 -8.23 4.46
CA LEU A 141 -11.36 -9.68 4.30
C LEU A 141 -10.43 -10.25 5.36
N GLU A 142 -11.01 -10.64 6.49
CA GLU A 142 -10.28 -11.29 7.58
C GLU A 142 -10.34 -12.81 7.41
N GLY A 143 -9.20 -13.48 7.54
CA GLY A 143 -9.18 -14.93 7.44
C GLY A 143 -7.87 -15.53 7.92
N VAL A 144 -7.97 -16.61 8.68
CA VAL A 144 -6.81 -17.33 9.23
C VAL A 144 -5.78 -17.66 8.13
N THR A 145 -4.50 -17.76 8.48
CA THR A 145 -3.45 -18.13 7.52
C THR A 145 -3.82 -19.42 6.80
N GLY A 146 -3.73 -19.40 5.47
CA GLY A 146 -4.14 -20.54 4.65
C GLY A 146 -5.65 -20.68 4.43
N SER A 147 -6.52 -19.74 4.84
CA SER A 147 -7.96 -19.77 4.51
C SER A 147 -8.28 -19.54 3.02
N GLY A 148 -7.29 -19.10 2.24
CA GLY A 148 -7.45 -18.82 0.81
C GLY A 148 -8.02 -17.43 0.49
N LYS A 149 -7.72 -16.41 1.32
CA LYS A 149 -8.04 -14.99 1.05
C LYS A 149 -7.66 -14.56 -0.37
N THR A 150 -6.53 -15.05 -0.86
CA THR A 150 -6.03 -14.78 -2.22
C THR A 150 -7.02 -15.14 -3.32
N GLU A 151 -7.63 -16.32 -3.24
CA GLU A 151 -8.60 -16.75 -4.26
C GLU A 151 -9.87 -15.89 -4.23
N VAL A 152 -10.28 -15.46 -3.04
CA VAL A 152 -11.45 -14.61 -2.84
C VAL A 152 -11.23 -13.20 -3.41
N TYR A 153 -10.08 -12.57 -3.16
CA TYR A 153 -9.81 -11.26 -3.76
C TYR A 153 -9.44 -11.36 -5.26
N PHE A 154 -8.89 -12.48 -5.73
CA PHE A 154 -8.69 -12.72 -7.16
C PHE A 154 -10.01 -12.80 -7.92
N ASP A 155 -11.05 -13.40 -7.33
CA ASP A 155 -12.40 -13.38 -7.89
C ASP A 155 -12.93 -11.95 -8.05
N ALA A 156 -12.78 -11.10 -7.02
CA ALA A 156 -13.17 -9.69 -7.12
C ALA A 156 -12.38 -8.92 -8.20
N ILE A 157 -11.08 -9.20 -8.36
CA ILE A 157 -10.24 -8.64 -9.42
C ILE A 157 -10.71 -9.11 -10.80
N GLU A 158 -11.05 -10.39 -10.95
CA GLU A 158 -11.61 -10.93 -12.19
C GLU A 158 -12.86 -10.16 -12.61
N GLN A 159 -13.77 -9.85 -11.66
CA GLN A 159 -14.96 -9.04 -11.96
C GLN A 159 -14.61 -7.61 -12.40
N ALA A 160 -13.61 -6.97 -11.81
CA ALA A 160 -13.16 -5.64 -12.22
C ALA A 160 -12.62 -5.65 -13.65
N ILE A 161 -11.79 -6.64 -13.99
CA ILE A 161 -11.20 -6.77 -15.33
C ILE A 161 -12.26 -7.13 -16.37
N LYS A 162 -13.25 -7.99 -16.05
CA LYS A 162 -14.42 -8.25 -16.91
C LYS A 162 -15.21 -6.99 -17.24
N LYS A 163 -15.23 -6.01 -16.34
CA LYS A 163 -15.81 -4.67 -16.55
C LYS A 163 -14.87 -3.70 -17.28
N LYS A 164 -13.75 -4.19 -17.83
CA LYS A 164 -12.69 -3.40 -18.48
C LYS A 164 -12.06 -2.34 -17.57
N GLN A 165 -12.07 -2.58 -16.25
CA GLN A 165 -11.44 -1.71 -15.27
C GLN A 165 -9.99 -2.16 -14.99
N GLN A 166 -9.26 -1.33 -14.27
CA GLN A 166 -7.91 -1.60 -13.80
C GLN A 166 -7.99 -2.09 -12.35
N ALA A 167 -7.02 -2.90 -11.94
CA ALA A 167 -6.91 -3.38 -10.57
C ALA A 167 -5.48 -3.24 -10.05
N LEU A 168 -5.35 -2.97 -8.75
CA LEU A 168 -4.07 -2.90 -8.06
C LEU A 168 -4.07 -3.83 -6.85
N ILE A 169 -3.05 -4.68 -6.75
CA ILE A 169 -2.74 -5.44 -5.54
C ILE A 169 -1.51 -4.80 -4.90
N MET A 170 -1.68 -4.28 -3.69
CA MET A 170 -0.60 -3.76 -2.87
C MET A 170 -0.11 -4.86 -1.93
N LEU A 171 1.22 -5.01 -1.85
CA LEU A 171 1.91 -5.96 -0.96
C LEU A 171 2.90 -5.22 -0.02
N PRO A 172 3.19 -5.78 1.17
CA PRO A 172 4.12 -5.19 2.14
C PRO A 172 5.54 -4.95 1.59
N GLU A 173 6.09 -5.89 0.82
CA GLU A 173 7.42 -5.79 0.22
C GLU A 173 7.44 -6.44 -1.17
N ILE A 174 8.19 -5.87 -2.13
CA ILE A 174 8.19 -6.37 -3.52
C ILE A 174 9.30 -7.38 -3.77
N SER A 175 9.20 -8.51 -3.09
CA SER A 175 9.57 -9.76 -3.71
C SER A 175 8.25 -10.47 -3.92
N LEU A 176 7.71 -10.39 -5.14
CA LEU A 176 6.59 -11.25 -5.50
C LEU A 176 7.08 -12.67 -5.22
N THR A 177 6.48 -13.33 -4.24
CA THR A 177 6.93 -14.67 -3.91
C THR A 177 6.68 -15.52 -5.17
N PRO A 178 7.59 -16.42 -5.56
CA PRO A 178 7.35 -17.31 -6.70
C PRO A 178 5.98 -18.01 -6.60
N GLN A 179 5.53 -18.26 -5.37
CA GLN A 179 4.20 -18.78 -5.07
C GLN A 179 3.06 -17.85 -5.50
N LEU A 180 3.16 -16.53 -5.25
CA LEU A 180 2.12 -15.59 -5.67
C LEU A 180 2.15 -15.37 -7.20
N GLU A 181 3.34 -15.36 -7.82
CA GLU A 181 3.46 -15.36 -9.30
C GLU A 181 2.78 -16.56 -9.93
N GLU A 182 3.08 -17.74 -9.43
CA GLU A 182 2.54 -19.00 -9.94
C GLU A 182 1.03 -19.06 -9.77
N ARG A 183 0.51 -18.70 -8.59
CA ARG A 183 -0.94 -18.63 -8.34
C ARG A 183 -1.62 -17.62 -9.25
N PHE A 184 -1.01 -16.46 -9.45
CA PHE A 184 -1.54 -15.45 -10.37
C PHE A 184 -1.59 -15.98 -11.80
N HIS A 185 -0.49 -16.57 -12.28
CA HIS A 185 -0.41 -17.14 -13.63
C HIS A 185 -1.44 -18.27 -13.82
N GLN A 186 -1.57 -19.16 -12.83
CA GLN A 186 -2.60 -20.20 -12.84
C GLN A 186 -4.01 -19.62 -12.90
N ARG A 187 -4.29 -18.51 -12.19
CA ARG A 187 -5.62 -17.89 -12.16
C ARG A 187 -5.95 -17.11 -13.42
N PHE A 188 -5.02 -16.31 -13.93
CA PHE A 188 -5.29 -15.32 -14.98
C PHE A 188 -4.71 -15.69 -16.35
N GLY A 189 -3.85 -16.70 -16.43
CA GLY A 189 -3.24 -17.18 -17.68
C GLY A 189 -2.07 -16.32 -18.19
N PHE A 190 -1.65 -15.31 -17.44
CA PHE A 190 -0.52 -14.44 -17.75
C PHE A 190 0.15 -13.93 -16.48
N LEU A 191 1.34 -13.33 -16.61
CA LEU A 191 2.06 -12.73 -15.49
C LEU A 191 1.62 -11.27 -15.25
N PRO A 192 1.50 -10.83 -13.99
CA PRO A 192 1.09 -9.46 -13.69
C PRO A 192 2.19 -8.45 -14.01
N ASP A 193 1.79 -7.20 -14.24
CA ASP A 193 2.72 -6.08 -14.25
C ASP A 193 3.14 -5.76 -12.80
N VAL A 194 4.46 -5.79 -12.52
CA VAL A 194 4.98 -5.59 -11.16
C VAL A 194 5.59 -4.19 -10.99
N TRP A 195 5.19 -3.44 -9.97
CA TRP A 195 5.66 -2.08 -9.68
C TRP A 195 6.46 -1.99 -8.37
N HIS A 196 7.77 -1.72 -8.49
CA HIS A 196 8.68 -1.54 -7.35
C HIS A 196 9.90 -0.67 -7.62
N SER A 197 10.74 -0.48 -6.60
CA SER A 197 11.98 0.29 -6.69
C SER A 197 12.99 -0.30 -7.69
N LYS A 198 13.08 -1.63 -7.78
CA LYS A 198 14.05 -2.35 -8.64
C LYS A 198 13.57 -2.65 -10.07
N ILE A 199 12.40 -2.16 -10.49
CA ILE A 199 11.94 -2.35 -11.88
C ILE A 199 12.83 -1.57 -12.86
N SER A 200 13.03 -2.13 -14.06
CA SER A 200 13.74 -1.42 -15.13
C SER A 200 12.99 -0.16 -15.57
N ASP A 201 13.73 0.85 -16.02
CA ASP A 201 13.14 2.10 -16.50
C ASP A 201 12.18 1.89 -17.68
N LYS A 202 12.48 0.94 -18.59
CA LYS A 202 11.57 0.61 -19.71
C LYS A 202 10.22 0.09 -19.20
N LYS A 203 10.22 -0.89 -18.29
CA LYS A 203 8.99 -1.42 -17.69
C LYS A 203 8.24 -0.34 -16.89
N ARG A 204 8.96 0.47 -16.11
CA ARG A 204 8.39 1.58 -15.35
C ARG A 204 7.61 2.55 -16.24
N LYS A 205 8.18 2.93 -17.39
CA LYS A 205 7.52 3.80 -18.36
C LYS A 205 6.24 3.14 -18.92
N ASN A 206 6.34 1.90 -19.37
CA ASN A 206 5.21 1.19 -19.97
C ASN A 206 4.05 1.02 -18.97
N ILE A 207 4.32 0.54 -17.76
CA ILE A 207 3.29 0.36 -16.72
C ILE A 207 2.61 1.69 -16.38
N TRP A 208 3.38 2.76 -16.21
CA TRP A 208 2.82 4.08 -15.90
C TRP A 208 1.86 4.54 -17.01
N HIS A 209 2.22 4.34 -18.28
CA HIS A 209 1.36 4.68 -19.42
C HIS A 209 0.17 3.73 -19.58
N HIS A 210 0.31 2.43 -19.26
CA HIS A 210 -0.83 1.50 -19.19
C HIS A 210 -1.90 2.00 -18.21
N CYS A 211 -1.46 2.43 -17.02
CA CYS A 211 -2.33 3.04 -16.03
C CYS A 211 -3.00 4.32 -16.57
N TYR A 212 -2.19 5.24 -17.12
CA TYR A 212 -2.65 6.54 -17.61
C TYR A 212 -3.56 6.47 -18.83
N HIS A 213 -3.48 5.43 -19.66
CA HIS A 213 -4.38 5.26 -20.81
C HIS A 213 -5.66 4.49 -20.47
N GLY A 214 -5.81 4.00 -19.24
CA GLY A 214 -7.02 3.31 -18.79
C GLY A 214 -7.19 1.90 -19.37
N LYS A 215 -6.14 1.30 -19.94
CA LYS A 215 -6.17 -0.09 -20.39
C LYS A 215 -6.46 -1.03 -19.22
N PRO A 216 -7.32 -2.06 -19.38
CA PRO A 216 -7.49 -3.09 -18.36
C PRO A 216 -6.14 -3.71 -18.02
N VAL A 217 -5.75 -3.63 -16.76
CA VAL A 217 -4.46 -4.13 -16.27
C VAL A 217 -4.59 -4.52 -14.82
N ILE A 218 -3.85 -5.56 -14.41
CA ILE A 218 -3.67 -5.91 -13.02
C ILE A 218 -2.22 -5.59 -12.65
N ILE A 219 -2.05 -4.64 -11.74
CA ILE A 219 -0.73 -4.27 -11.20
C ILE A 219 -0.55 -4.96 -9.85
N ILE A 220 0.62 -5.52 -9.60
CA ILE A 220 1.07 -5.89 -8.26
C ILE A 220 2.22 -4.97 -7.86
N GLY A 221 2.16 -4.32 -6.70
CA GLY A 221 3.24 -3.43 -6.29
C GLY A 221 3.30 -3.14 -4.81
N ALA A 222 4.37 -2.49 -4.36
CA ALA A 222 4.41 -1.96 -3.00
C ALA A 222 3.62 -0.66 -2.90
N ARG A 223 3.63 -0.07 -1.70
CA ARG A 223 3.14 1.27 -1.34
C ARG A 223 3.24 2.36 -2.43
N SER A 224 4.32 2.44 -3.22
CA SER A 224 4.46 3.50 -4.23
C SER A 224 3.56 3.31 -5.45
N SER A 225 3.05 2.10 -5.69
CA SER A 225 2.06 1.82 -6.74
C SER A 225 0.73 2.56 -6.53
N LEU A 226 0.44 2.96 -5.28
CA LEU A 226 -0.71 3.80 -4.95
C LEU A 226 -0.72 5.13 -5.70
N PHE A 227 0.41 5.60 -6.23
CA PHE A 227 0.50 6.88 -6.93
C PHE A 227 0.56 6.72 -8.46
N LEU A 228 0.31 5.51 -8.97
CA LEU A 228 0.12 5.30 -10.40
C LEU A 228 -1.14 6.03 -10.89
N PRO A 229 -1.09 6.64 -12.09
CA PRO A 229 -2.16 7.51 -12.60
C PRO A 229 -3.26 6.70 -13.30
N PHE A 230 -3.87 5.75 -12.61
CA PHE A 230 -4.98 4.96 -13.16
C PHE A 230 -6.12 5.88 -13.64
N GLN A 231 -6.63 5.65 -14.87
CA GLN A 231 -7.81 6.35 -15.38
C GLN A 231 -9.12 5.63 -15.06
N ASN A 232 -9.09 4.29 -14.99
CA ASN A 232 -10.28 3.46 -14.80
C ASN A 232 -10.05 2.40 -13.71
N LEU A 233 -9.52 2.81 -12.55
CA LEU A 233 -9.31 1.92 -11.42
C LEU A 233 -10.66 1.45 -10.87
N GLY A 234 -10.88 0.14 -10.84
CA GLY A 234 -12.09 -0.47 -10.28
C GLY A 234 -11.89 -1.00 -8.87
N LEU A 235 -10.68 -1.49 -8.56
CA LEU A 235 -10.39 -2.16 -7.30
C LEU A 235 -8.94 -1.98 -6.85
N ILE A 236 -8.74 -1.67 -5.57
CA ILE A 236 -7.47 -1.89 -4.87
C ILE A 236 -7.64 -3.02 -3.86
N VAL A 237 -6.69 -3.95 -3.82
CA VAL A 237 -6.51 -4.91 -2.73
C VAL A 237 -5.24 -4.50 -1.97
N VAL A 238 -5.34 -4.30 -0.67
CA VAL A 238 -4.18 -4.14 0.22
C VAL A 238 -4.04 -5.45 0.99
N ASP A 239 -3.07 -6.28 0.60
CA ASP A 239 -2.83 -7.57 1.26
C ASP A 239 -1.91 -7.40 2.47
N GLU A 240 -2.11 -8.25 3.47
CA GLU A 240 -1.48 -8.12 4.79
C GLU A 240 -1.52 -6.67 5.32
N GLU A 241 -2.71 -6.06 5.32
CA GLU A 241 -2.91 -4.61 5.57
C GLU A 241 -2.28 -4.10 6.88
N HIS A 242 -2.10 -5.00 7.85
CA HIS A 242 -1.52 -4.72 9.15
C HIS A 242 0.00 -4.46 9.10
N ASP A 243 0.66 -4.77 7.99
CA ASP A 243 2.10 -4.71 7.87
C ASP A 243 2.63 -3.26 7.95
N ALA A 244 3.69 -3.07 8.75
CA ALA A 244 4.29 -1.76 9.00
C ALA A 244 5.01 -1.17 7.78
N SER A 245 5.41 -1.98 6.80
CA SER A 245 6.10 -1.55 5.57
C SER A 245 5.28 -0.59 4.70
N TYR A 246 3.95 -0.61 4.81
CA TYR A 246 3.07 0.37 4.17
C TYR A 246 3.32 1.80 4.65
N LYS A 247 3.92 1.97 5.85
CA LYS A 247 4.33 3.26 6.38
C LYS A 247 5.62 3.74 5.73
N GLN A 248 5.55 4.91 5.08
CA GLN A 248 6.73 5.67 4.65
C GLN A 248 7.24 6.52 5.80
N GLU A 249 8.53 6.39 6.12
CA GLU A 249 9.18 7.18 7.20
C GLU A 249 10.13 8.25 6.66
N ASP A 250 10.61 8.08 5.42
CA ASP A 250 11.59 8.97 4.80
C ASP A 250 10.95 10.01 3.86
N ASN A 251 11.48 11.24 3.89
CA ASN A 251 11.01 12.42 3.16
C ASN A 251 9.52 12.73 3.38
N LEU A 252 8.64 12.16 2.56
CA LEU A 252 7.19 12.30 2.66
C LEU A 252 6.64 11.13 3.47
N ARG A 253 6.26 11.40 4.72
CA ARG A 253 5.71 10.40 5.62
C ARG A 253 4.22 10.20 5.37
N TYR A 254 3.84 8.98 5.00
CA TYR A 254 2.44 8.60 4.78
C TYR A 254 2.21 7.14 5.11
N GLN A 255 0.95 6.78 5.39
CA GLN A 255 0.54 5.39 5.51
C GLN A 255 -0.26 4.99 4.26
N ALA A 256 0.34 4.17 3.39
CA ALA A 256 -0.22 3.78 2.10
C ALA A 256 -1.58 3.08 2.22
N ARG A 257 -1.81 2.26 3.25
CA ARG A 257 -3.12 1.64 3.51
C ARG A 257 -4.21 2.71 3.69
N ASP A 258 -3.97 3.66 4.58
CA ASP A 258 -4.95 4.71 4.90
C ASP A 258 -5.18 5.61 3.69
N LEU A 259 -4.09 5.97 2.98
CA LEU A 259 -4.18 6.73 1.74
C LEU A 259 -4.95 5.97 0.65
N ALA A 260 -4.85 4.64 0.56
CA ALA A 260 -5.61 3.84 -0.39
C ALA A 260 -7.12 3.90 -0.09
N VAL A 261 -7.51 3.84 1.18
CA VAL A 261 -8.92 4.02 1.61
C VAL A 261 -9.43 5.41 1.23
N VAL A 262 -8.64 6.44 1.47
CA VAL A 262 -8.99 7.82 1.10
C VAL A 262 -9.11 7.98 -0.42
N ARG A 263 -8.14 7.43 -1.17
CA ARG A 263 -8.13 7.46 -2.62
C ARG A 263 -9.38 6.77 -3.18
N ALA A 264 -9.75 5.61 -2.65
CA ALA A 264 -10.97 4.89 -3.00
C ALA A 264 -12.23 5.75 -2.77
N GLY A 265 -12.29 6.48 -1.65
CA GLY A 265 -13.38 7.38 -1.33
C GLY A 265 -13.50 8.60 -2.27
N ILE A 266 -12.37 9.15 -2.73
CA ILE A 266 -12.31 10.30 -3.64
C ILE A 266 -12.60 9.88 -5.09
N GLU A 267 -11.93 8.83 -5.56
CA GLU A 267 -12.03 8.35 -6.96
C GLU A 267 -13.19 7.36 -7.18
N LYS A 268 -13.90 6.96 -6.13
CA LYS A 268 -15.11 6.12 -6.18
C LYS A 268 -14.88 4.71 -6.73
N PHE A 269 -13.76 4.10 -6.38
CA PHE A 269 -13.49 2.68 -6.64
C PHE A 269 -13.57 1.85 -5.36
N SER A 270 -13.63 0.53 -5.49
CA SER A 270 -13.73 -0.38 -4.33
C SER A 270 -12.36 -0.70 -3.74
N ILE A 271 -12.30 -0.95 -2.43
CA ILE A 271 -11.08 -1.36 -1.75
C ILE A 271 -11.32 -2.55 -0.82
N ILE A 272 -10.41 -3.52 -0.87
CA ILE A 272 -10.35 -4.67 0.03
C ILE A 272 -9.07 -4.59 0.85
N LEU A 273 -9.21 -4.61 2.18
CA LEU A 273 -8.11 -4.79 3.13
C LEU A 273 -8.09 -6.26 3.53
N SER A 274 -7.06 -7.01 3.14
CA SER A 274 -6.92 -8.44 3.42
C SER A 274 -5.92 -8.64 4.56
N SER A 275 -6.26 -9.48 5.54
CA SER A 275 -5.35 -9.80 6.66
C SER A 275 -5.76 -11.06 7.40
N ALA A 276 -4.79 -11.79 7.96
CA ALA A 276 -5.09 -12.78 9.00
C ALA A 276 -5.22 -12.15 10.39
N THR A 277 -4.60 -10.99 10.58
CA THR A 277 -4.54 -10.27 11.86
C THR A 277 -4.77 -8.78 11.57
N PRO A 278 -6.02 -8.34 11.35
CA PRO A 278 -6.28 -6.94 11.01
C PRO A 278 -5.74 -6.00 12.08
N SER A 279 -5.26 -4.83 11.66
CA SER A 279 -4.69 -3.84 12.56
C SER A 279 -5.74 -3.33 13.55
N LEU A 280 -5.31 -2.77 14.68
CA LEU A 280 -6.22 -2.20 15.66
C LEU A 280 -7.07 -1.06 15.08
N GLU A 281 -6.50 -0.26 14.18
CA GLU A 281 -7.23 0.79 13.46
C GLU A 281 -8.30 0.21 12.54
N THR A 282 -8.00 -0.87 11.82
CA THR A 282 -8.96 -1.57 10.97
C THR A 282 -10.08 -2.19 11.81
N GLN A 283 -9.74 -2.89 12.89
CA GLN A 283 -10.72 -3.45 13.84
C GLN A 283 -11.63 -2.36 14.45
N ASN A 284 -11.07 -1.21 14.82
CA ASN A 284 -11.85 -0.08 15.30
C ASN A 284 -12.83 0.46 14.24
N ASN A 285 -12.44 0.49 12.96
CA ASN A 285 -13.32 0.91 11.87
C ASN A 285 -14.42 -0.13 11.57
N ILE A 286 -14.14 -1.42 11.72
CA ILE A 286 -15.14 -2.50 11.68
C ILE A 286 -16.15 -2.30 12.83
N ASN A 287 -15.67 -2.14 14.06
CA ASN A 287 -16.51 -1.96 15.25
C ASN A 287 -17.40 -0.71 15.15
N LYS A 288 -16.89 0.35 14.53
CA LYS A 288 -17.64 1.58 14.23
C LYS A 288 -18.54 1.49 12.99
N LYS A 289 -18.62 0.32 12.34
CA LYS A 289 -19.38 0.07 11.10
C LYS A 289 -18.99 1.00 9.94
N LYS A 290 -17.77 1.52 9.94
CA LYS A 290 -17.21 2.28 8.82
C LYS A 290 -16.77 1.34 7.70
N TYR A 291 -16.27 0.16 8.05
CA TYR A 291 -15.84 -0.87 7.11
C TYR A 291 -16.75 -2.09 7.18
N THR A 292 -16.93 -2.74 6.04
CA THR A 292 -17.70 -3.99 5.93
C THR A 292 -16.79 -5.17 6.18
N HIS A 293 -17.12 -6.01 7.15
CA HIS A 293 -16.30 -7.15 7.53
C HIS A 293 -16.79 -8.45 6.89
N VAL A 294 -15.89 -9.16 6.23
CA VAL A 294 -16.09 -10.48 5.64
C VAL A 294 -15.06 -11.43 6.24
N PHE A 295 -15.53 -12.47 6.93
CA PHE A 295 -14.68 -13.38 7.69
C PHE A 295 -14.61 -14.78 7.06
N LEU A 296 -13.39 -15.33 6.95
CA LEU A 296 -13.10 -16.70 6.52
C LEU A 296 -12.57 -17.51 7.72
N PRO A 297 -13.42 -18.32 8.37
CA PRO A 297 -13.11 -18.95 9.65
C PRO A 297 -12.15 -20.16 9.54
N SER A 298 -12.11 -20.84 8.40
CA SER A 298 -11.46 -22.15 8.28
C SER A 298 -10.18 -22.10 7.43
N GLN A 299 -9.16 -22.84 7.86
CA GLN A 299 -7.95 -23.07 7.04
C GLN A 299 -8.31 -23.97 5.85
N PHE A 300 -7.84 -23.62 4.65
CA PHE A 300 -8.02 -24.43 3.44
C PHE A 300 -7.36 -25.81 3.54
N SER A 301 -6.27 -25.92 4.31
CA SER A 301 -5.52 -27.17 4.50
C SER A 301 -6.19 -28.18 5.44
N GLY A 302 -7.21 -27.78 6.20
CA GLY A 302 -7.87 -28.65 7.18
C GLY A 302 -6.99 -29.08 8.37
N LEU A 303 -5.80 -28.48 8.54
CA LEU A 303 -4.91 -28.78 9.65
C LEU A 303 -5.47 -28.22 10.97
N ALA A 304 -5.34 -28.98 12.05
CA ALA A 304 -5.69 -28.52 13.39
C ALA A 304 -4.79 -27.36 13.82
N LEU A 305 -5.32 -26.46 14.65
CA LEU A 305 -4.52 -25.41 15.28
C LEU A 305 -3.39 -26.03 16.13
N PRO A 306 -2.20 -25.41 16.16
CA PRO A 306 -1.09 -25.92 16.93
C PRO A 306 -1.42 -25.94 18.43
N LYS A 307 -0.88 -26.92 19.17
CA LYS A 307 -0.95 -26.93 20.63
C LYS A 307 -0.10 -25.80 21.18
N ILE A 308 -0.70 -24.92 21.98
CA ILE A 308 -0.01 -23.81 22.64
C ILE A 308 0.21 -24.16 24.10
N GLU A 309 1.44 -24.04 24.59
CA GLU A 309 1.79 -24.21 26.00
C GLU A 309 2.51 -22.98 26.53
N LEU A 310 2.15 -22.54 27.73
CA LEU A 310 2.81 -21.44 28.44
C LEU A 310 3.88 -22.00 29.38
N VAL A 311 5.07 -21.41 29.37
CA VAL A 311 6.15 -21.71 30.32
C VAL A 311 6.29 -20.53 31.28
N ASP A 312 5.92 -20.76 32.54
CA ASP A 312 6.00 -19.76 33.60
C ASP A 312 7.42 -19.72 34.20
N LEU A 313 8.18 -18.68 33.85
CA LEU A 313 9.56 -18.49 34.32
C LEU A 313 9.67 -18.16 35.82
N GLN A 314 8.57 -17.79 36.50
CA GLN A 314 8.59 -17.62 37.96
C GLN A 314 8.69 -18.98 38.67
N LYS A 315 8.11 -20.02 38.06
CA LYS A 315 8.15 -21.40 38.58
C LYS A 315 9.34 -22.18 38.04
N THR A 316 9.70 -21.93 36.78
CA THR A 316 10.85 -22.57 36.12
C THR A 316 12.00 -21.57 36.07
N LYS A 317 12.77 -21.48 37.17
CA LYS A 317 13.94 -20.60 37.24
C LYS A 317 14.91 -20.92 36.11
N LEU A 318 15.38 -19.88 35.42
CA LEU A 318 16.44 -20.00 34.43
C LEU A 318 17.74 -20.40 35.15
N GLU A 319 18.49 -21.32 34.54
CA GLU A 319 19.85 -21.61 34.99
C GLU A 319 20.74 -20.38 34.80
N LYS A 320 21.81 -20.30 35.61
CA LYS A 320 22.77 -19.20 35.54
C LYS A 320 23.35 -19.10 34.11
N ASP A 321 23.41 -17.88 33.59
CA ASP A 321 23.90 -17.55 32.23
C ASP A 321 23.10 -18.21 31.08
N LYS A 322 21.85 -18.64 31.33
CA LYS A 322 20.91 -19.13 30.31
C LYS A 322 19.74 -18.18 30.13
N TRP A 323 19.25 -18.07 28.89
CA TRP A 323 18.13 -17.21 28.51
C TRP A 323 16.88 -18.00 28.05
N ILE A 324 16.96 -19.33 28.02
CA ILE A 324 15.85 -20.24 27.74
C ILE A 324 15.66 -21.21 28.90
N SER A 325 14.41 -21.58 29.19
CA SER A 325 14.11 -22.57 30.24
C SER A 325 14.51 -23.98 29.82
N SER A 326 14.73 -24.86 30.79
CA SER A 326 15.04 -26.27 30.55
C SER A 326 13.97 -26.97 29.71
N LYS A 327 12.68 -26.63 29.93
CA LYS A 327 11.56 -27.13 29.13
C LYS A 327 11.65 -26.69 27.66
N ILE A 328 11.94 -25.41 27.40
CA ILE A 328 12.11 -24.93 26.01
C ILE A 328 13.32 -25.62 25.37
N TYR A 329 14.42 -25.75 26.10
CA TYR A 329 15.62 -26.44 25.62
C TYR A 329 15.35 -27.90 25.23
N SER A 330 14.60 -28.66 26.05
CA SER A 330 14.26 -30.04 25.73
C SER A 330 13.38 -30.15 24.47
N GLU A 331 12.40 -29.26 24.31
CA GLU A 331 11.55 -29.25 23.11
C GLU A 331 12.33 -28.89 21.84
N LEU A 332 13.23 -27.89 21.93
CA LEU A 332 14.13 -27.53 20.83
C LEU A 332 15.04 -28.70 20.45
N LYS A 333 15.61 -29.38 21.44
CA LYS A 333 16.45 -30.56 21.21
C LYS A 333 15.66 -31.67 20.51
N ASN A 334 14.46 -32.00 21.00
CA ASN A 334 13.60 -33.00 20.38
C ASN A 334 13.24 -32.65 18.92
N CYS A 335 12.97 -31.37 18.63
CA CYS A 335 12.69 -30.88 17.28
C CYS A 335 13.91 -31.09 16.35
N ILE A 336 15.11 -30.72 16.82
CA ILE A 336 16.35 -30.89 16.05
C ILE A 336 16.72 -32.37 15.88
N ASP A 337 16.55 -33.18 16.92
CA ASP A 337 16.81 -34.64 16.88
C ASP A 337 15.90 -35.34 15.86
N LYS A 338 14.69 -34.82 15.64
CA LYS A 338 13.76 -35.25 14.58
C LYS A 338 14.10 -34.69 13.19
N LYS A 339 15.17 -33.90 13.06
CA LYS A 339 15.57 -33.17 11.84
C LYS A 339 14.51 -32.16 11.36
N GLU A 340 13.72 -31.64 12.28
CA GLU A 340 12.77 -30.56 12.02
C GLU A 340 13.44 -29.19 12.24
N GLN A 341 12.74 -28.11 11.91
CA GLN A 341 13.22 -26.74 12.10
C GLN A 341 12.46 -26.04 13.23
N ALA A 342 13.20 -25.37 14.10
CA ALA A 342 12.64 -24.53 15.16
C ALA A 342 12.86 -23.05 14.86
N LEU A 343 11.86 -22.23 15.15
CA LEU A 343 11.93 -20.76 15.05
C LEU A 343 11.84 -20.16 16.45
N LEU A 344 12.82 -19.32 16.80
CA LEU A 344 12.84 -18.55 18.05
C LEU A 344 12.63 -17.07 17.73
N PHE A 345 11.58 -16.48 18.31
CA PHE A 345 11.29 -15.06 18.16
C PHE A 345 11.85 -14.27 19.34
N LEU A 346 12.55 -13.18 19.03
CA LEU A 346 13.11 -12.24 19.99
C LEU A 346 12.62 -10.83 19.64
N ASN A 347 12.63 -9.93 20.62
CA ASN A 347 12.36 -8.52 20.39
C ASN A 347 13.36 -7.93 19.38
N ARG A 348 12.91 -6.93 18.61
CA ARG A 348 13.80 -6.20 17.69
C ARG A 348 14.95 -5.55 18.47
N ARG A 349 16.14 -5.51 17.86
CA ARG A 349 17.32 -4.85 18.44
C ARG A 349 17.01 -3.37 18.71
N GLY A 350 17.49 -2.85 19.84
CA GLY A 350 17.26 -1.46 20.25
C GLY A 350 15.95 -1.22 21.02
N TYR A 351 15.20 -2.28 21.38
CA TYR A 351 14.07 -2.14 22.30
C TYR A 351 14.56 -1.72 23.69
N SER A 352 13.94 -0.68 24.25
CA SER A 352 14.23 -0.19 25.60
C SER A 352 13.95 -1.27 26.65
N PRO A 353 14.96 -1.76 27.38
CA PRO A 353 14.76 -2.82 28.35
C PRO A 353 13.93 -2.30 29.53
N LEU A 354 12.91 -3.07 29.90
CA LEU A 354 12.13 -2.88 31.12
C LEU A 354 12.89 -3.51 32.29
N SER A 355 12.90 -2.84 33.44
CA SER A 355 13.40 -3.42 34.70
C SER A 355 12.33 -4.35 35.29
N LEU A 356 12.59 -5.65 35.29
CA LEU A 356 11.69 -6.69 35.82
C LEU A 356 12.38 -7.50 36.91
N CYS A 357 11.74 -7.64 38.07
CA CYS A 357 12.16 -8.62 39.08
C CYS A 357 11.86 -10.03 38.58
N ILE A 358 12.89 -10.88 38.46
CA ILE A 358 12.76 -12.26 37.95
C ILE A 358 11.98 -13.16 38.92
N GLU A 359 11.99 -12.85 40.22
CA GLU A 359 11.34 -13.69 41.23
C GLU A 359 9.84 -13.42 41.37
N CYS A 360 9.41 -12.16 41.38
CA CYS A 360 8.01 -11.79 41.63
C CYS A 360 7.33 -11.10 40.44
N GLY A 361 8.06 -10.84 39.35
CA GLY A 361 7.52 -10.14 38.18
C GLY A 361 7.22 -8.66 38.40
N TYR A 362 7.69 -8.07 39.51
CA TYR A 362 7.53 -6.64 39.77
C TYR A 362 8.21 -5.80 38.69
N ARG A 363 7.52 -4.75 38.24
CA ARG A 363 7.98 -3.80 37.24
C ARG A 363 8.05 -2.42 37.87
N HIS A 364 9.14 -1.70 37.64
CA HIS A 364 9.25 -0.33 38.13
C HIS A 364 8.30 0.59 37.34
N GLN A 365 7.41 1.26 38.05
CA GLN A 365 6.44 2.21 37.49
C GLN A 365 6.90 3.65 37.77
N CYS A 366 6.54 4.58 36.88
CA CYS A 366 6.67 6.00 37.15
C CYS A 366 5.76 6.41 38.32
N GLU A 367 6.25 7.25 39.22
CA GLU A 367 5.44 7.77 40.34
C GLU A 367 4.40 8.80 39.88
N GLN A 368 4.58 9.38 38.68
CA GLN A 368 3.71 10.42 38.12
C GLN A 368 2.69 9.88 37.12
N CYS A 369 2.84 8.65 36.62
CA CYS A 369 1.90 8.06 35.65
C CYS A 369 1.90 6.53 35.68
N THR A 370 1.03 5.90 34.87
CA THR A 370 0.91 4.43 34.77
C THR A 370 1.92 3.77 33.83
N SER A 371 2.96 4.51 33.40
CA SER A 371 4.00 3.98 32.51
C SER A 371 5.10 3.25 33.28
N TRP A 372 5.73 2.28 32.61
CA TRP A 372 6.89 1.57 33.15
C TRP A 372 8.18 2.36 32.93
N LEU A 373 9.12 2.30 33.89
CA LEU A 373 10.43 2.91 33.76
C LEU A 373 11.29 2.15 32.74
N VAL A 374 12.04 2.91 31.93
CA VAL A 374 13.02 2.40 30.97
C VAL A 374 14.39 2.38 31.63
N MET A 375 15.08 1.23 31.56
CA MET A 375 16.45 1.12 32.04
C MET A 375 17.41 1.70 31.00
N HIS A 376 18.25 2.65 31.41
CA HIS A 376 19.39 3.14 30.65
C HIS A 376 20.66 2.58 31.28
N HIS A 377 21.47 1.86 30.50
CA HIS A 377 22.74 1.26 30.93
C HIS A 377 23.92 2.20 30.71
#